data_AF-A0A1I0G4U7-F1
#
_entry.id   AF-A0A1I0G4U7-F1
#
_cell.length_a   1.000
_cell.length_b   1.000
_cell.length_c   1.000
_cell.angle_alpha   90.00
_cell.angle_beta   90.00
_cell.angle_gamma   90.00
#
_symmetry.space_group_name_H-M   'P 1'
#
loop_
_entity.id
_entity.type
_entity.pdbx_description
1 polymer ?
#
loop_
_entity_poly.entity_id
_entity_poly.type
_entity_poly.pdbx_seq_one_letter_code
_entity_poly.pdbx_strand_id
1 'polypeptide(L)' 'MSQSLDKVSKFLSFVLRHQPEAIGINLDSEGWVEIENLIYQAGINGTKLDLGLIEQVVSTSDKKRLTLSECKRKI' A
#
# COMPACT_ATOMS: atom_id res chain seq x y z
N MET A 1 3.01 -16.79 -12.16
CA MET A 1 3.47 -15.40 -12.39
C MET A 1 3.65 -14.74 -11.04
N SER A 2 4.87 -14.77 -10.51
CA SER A 2 5.22 -14.23 -9.20
C SER A 2 5.19 -12.71 -9.29
N GLN A 3 4.27 -12.05 -8.60
CA GLN A 3 4.37 -10.60 -8.44
C GLN A 3 5.66 -10.31 -7.67
N SER A 4 6.58 -9.58 -8.31
CA SER A 4 7.83 -9.18 -7.68
C SER A 4 7.51 -8.15 -6.59
N LEU A 5 7.99 -8.39 -5.37
CA LEU A 5 7.86 -7.49 -4.21
C LEU A 5 8.25 -6.04 -4.59
N ASP A 6 9.23 -5.89 -5.47
CA ASP A 6 9.73 -4.62 -6.01
C ASP A 6 8.63 -3.81 -6.74
N LYS A 7 7.74 -4.49 -7.49
CA LYS A 7 6.63 -3.84 -8.18
C LYS A 7 5.60 -3.33 -7.19
N VAL A 8 5.30 -4.14 -6.17
CA VAL A 8 4.36 -3.77 -5.09
C VAL A 8 4.92 -2.60 -4.27
N SER A 9 6.23 -2.62 -3.97
CA SER A 9 6.90 -1.53 -3.27
C SER A 9 6.88 -0.21 -4.04
N LYS A 10 7.18 -0.25 -5.35
CA LYS A 10 7.05 0.93 -6.23
C LYS A 10 5.61 1.42 -6.32
N PHE A 11 4.66 0.51 -6.43
CA PHE A 11 3.24 0.84 -6.50
C PHE A 11 2.74 1.51 -5.21
N LEU A 12 3.01 0.93 -4.04
CA LEU A 12 2.70 1.52 -2.73
C LEU A 12 3.33 2.89 -2.58
N SER A 13 4.62 3.02 -2.93
CA SER A 13 5.32 4.32 -2.88
C SER A 13 4.71 5.35 -3.82
N PHE A 14 4.20 4.94 -4.98
CA PHE A 14 3.54 5.83 -5.94
C PHE A 14 2.15 6.25 -5.46
N VAL A 15 1.32 5.30 -5.04
CA VAL A 15 -0.04 5.57 -4.54
C VAL A 15 0.02 6.44 -3.29
N LEU A 16 0.83 6.09 -2.29
CA LEU A 16 0.83 6.78 -1.00
C LEU A 16 1.52 8.15 -1.02
N ARG A 17 2.45 8.40 -1.96
CA ARG A 17 3.18 9.69 -2.03
C ARG A 17 2.87 10.56 -3.23
N HIS A 18 2.37 10.01 -4.33
CA HIS A 18 2.10 10.78 -5.55
C HIS A 18 0.62 10.84 -5.86
N GLN A 19 -0.06 9.70 -5.89
CA GLN A 19 -1.40 9.66 -6.47
C GLN A 19 -2.28 8.56 -5.85
N PRO A 20 -2.81 8.77 -4.63
CA PRO A 20 -3.71 7.80 -4.00
C PRO A 20 -5.01 7.64 -4.81
N GLU A 21 -5.43 8.72 -5.47
CA GLU A 21 -6.58 8.77 -6.36
C GLU A 21 -6.44 7.86 -7.60
N ALA A 22 -5.21 7.45 -7.98
CA ALA A 22 -4.99 6.57 -9.13
C ALA A 22 -5.70 5.22 -8.98
N ILE A 23 -5.89 4.78 -7.74
CA ILE A 23 -6.70 3.60 -7.42
C ILE A 23 -7.96 3.94 -6.64
N GLY A 24 -8.41 5.19 -6.64
CA GLY A 24 -9.63 5.60 -5.94
C GLY A 24 -9.52 5.51 -4.42
N ILE A 25 -8.32 5.70 -3.89
CA ILE A 25 -8.07 5.77 -2.46
C ILE A 25 -7.97 7.23 -2.03
N ASN A 26 -8.53 7.52 -0.86
CA ASN A 26 -8.25 8.76 -0.15
C ASN A 26 -7.46 8.48 1.11
N LEU A 27 -6.41 9.27 1.31
CA LEU A 27 -5.72 9.36 2.57
C LEU A 27 -6.58 10.20 3.52
N ASP A 28 -6.66 9.79 4.78
CA ASP A 28 -7.31 10.59 5.81
C ASP A 28 -6.52 11.89 6.08
N SER A 29 -7.03 12.78 6.93
CA SER A 29 -6.38 14.06 7.28
C SER A 29 -4.96 13.90 7.84
N GLU A 30 -4.69 12.73 8.42
CA GLU A 30 -3.39 12.34 8.96
C GLU A 30 -2.48 11.62 7.94
N GLY A 31 -2.96 11.38 6.72
CA GLY A 31 -2.20 10.68 5.68
C GLY A 31 -2.27 9.16 5.77
N TRP A 32 -3.31 8.59 6.40
CA TRP A 32 -3.49 7.15 6.54
C TRP A 32 -4.54 6.61 5.57
N VAL A 33 -4.34 5.39 5.06
CA VAL A 33 -5.35 4.62 4.32
C VAL A 33 -5.58 3.26 4.97
N GLU A 34 -6.82 2.79 4.96
CA GLU A 34 -7.16 1.42 5.34
C GLU A 34 -6.57 0.39 4.37
N ILE A 35 -5.85 -0.59 4.92
CA ILE A 35 -5.21 -1.64 4.14
C ILE A 35 -6.24 -2.48 3.38
N GLU A 36 -7.38 -2.78 3.98
CA GLU A 36 -8.46 -3.53 3.31
C GLU A 36 -8.97 -2.79 2.07
N ASN A 37 -9.20 -1.47 2.20
CA ASN A 37 -9.61 -0.62 1.09
C ASN A 37 -8.50 -0.57 0.01
N LEU A 38 -7.24 -0.43 0.44
CA LEU A 38 -6.09 -0.44 -0.46
C LEU A 38 -5.95 -1.75 -1.24
N ILE A 39 -6.13 -2.89 -0.58
CA ILE A 39 -6.11 -4.21 -1.22
C ILE A 39 -7.27 -4.36 -2.20
N TYR A 40 -8.47 -3.96 -1.80
CA TYR A 40 -9.66 -4.04 -2.63
C TYR A 40 -9.52 -3.20 -3.91
N GLN A 41 -9.15 -1.93 -3.76
CA GLN A 41 -8.94 -1.00 -4.86
C GLN A 41 -7.80 -1.39 -5.78
N ALA A 42 -6.68 -1.85 -5.21
CA ALA A 42 -5.57 -2.39 -5.98
C ALA A 42 -6.03 -3.61 -6.79
N GLY A 43 -6.81 -4.50 -6.19
CA GLY A 43 -7.39 -5.68 -6.85
C GLY A 43 -8.28 -5.32 -8.03
N ILE A 44 -9.14 -4.31 -7.88
CA ILE A 44 -9.97 -3.77 -8.97
C ILE A 44 -9.10 -3.23 -10.11
N ASN A 45 -7.99 -2.57 -9.79
CA ASN A 45 -7.00 -2.08 -10.76
C ASN A 45 -6.11 -3.19 -11.36
N GLY A 46 -6.36 -4.46 -11.04
CA GLY A 46 -5.57 -5.60 -11.53
C GLY A 46 -4.25 -5.82 -10.78
N THR A 47 -4.03 -5.10 -9.69
CA THR A 47 -2.88 -5.29 -8.80
C THR A 47 -3.29 -6.17 -7.62
N LYS A 48 -2.87 -7.43 -7.65
CA LYS A 48 -3.01 -8.29 -6.47
C LYS A 48 -2.13 -7.78 -5.35
N LEU A 49 -2.76 -7.44 -4.24
CA LEU A 49 -2.14 -6.93 -3.04
C LEU A 49 -2.64 -7.79 -1.88
N ASP A 50 -1.77 -8.06 -0.91
CA ASP A 50 -2.10 -8.89 0.26
C ASP A 50 -1.50 -8.23 1.50
N LEU A 51 -2.12 -8.44 2.66
CA LEU A 51 -1.61 -7.95 3.94
C LEU A 51 -0.14 -8.37 4.14
N GLY A 52 0.18 -9.64 3.87
CA GLY A 52 1.55 -10.15 4.00
C GLY A 52 2.54 -9.45 3.07
N LEU A 53 2.12 -9.12 1.84
CA LEU A 53 2.95 -8.36 0.90
C LEU A 53 3.18 -6.93 1.37
N ILE A 54 2.14 -6.27 1.90
CA ILE A 54 2.22 -4.91 2.42
C ILE A 54 3.16 -4.88 3.62
N GLU A 55 2.99 -5.81 4.57
CA GLU A 55 3.88 -5.94 5.73
C GLU A 55 5.32 -6.19 5.31
N GLN A 56 5.55 -7.10 4.36
CA GLN A 56 6.89 -7.33 3.83
C GLN A 56 7.47 -6.10 3.15
N VAL A 57 6.70 -5.38 2.34
CA VAL A 57 7.13 -4.15 1.68
C VAL A 57 7.45 -3.06 2.70
N VAL A 58 6.61 -2.86 3.72
CA VAL A 58 6.85 -1.89 4.78
C VAL A 58 8.11 -2.26 5.56
N SER A 59 8.26 -3.55 5.88
CA SER A 59 9.43 -4.06 6.61
C SER A 59 10.72 -4.01 5.80
N THR A 60 10.64 -4.12 4.47
CA THR A 60 11.80 -4.02 3.55
C THR A 60 12.01 -2.61 3.03
N SER A 61 11.11 -1.67 3.33
CA SER A 61 11.25 -0.27 2.96
C SER A 61 12.26 0.40 3.88
N ASP A 62 13.55 0.28 3.54
CA ASP A 62 14.72 0.83 4.24
C ASP A 62 14.61 2.32 4.65
N LYS A 63 13.68 3.08 4.08
CA LYS A 63 13.57 4.53 4.25
C LYS A 63 12.45 5.01 5.18
N LYS A 64 11.78 4.15 5.97
CA LYS A 64 10.63 4.52 6.83
C LYS A 64 9.57 5.36 6.09
N ARG A 65 9.40 5.13 4.78
CA ARG A 65 8.51 5.93 3.94
C ARG A 65 7.05 5.50 4.06
N LEU A 66 6.85 4.30 4.58
CA LEU A 66 5.58 3.65 4.83
C LEU A 66 5.57 3.30 6.31
N THR A 67 4.51 3.68 6.99
CA THR A 67 4.32 3.34 8.41
C THR A 67 3.09 2.47 8.48
N LEU A 68 3.10 1.41 9.28
CA LEU A 68 1.87 0.69 9.60
C LEU A 68 1.38 1.19 10.95
N SER A 69 0.07 1.40 11.04
CA SER A 69 -0.58 1.69 12.31
C SER A 69 -0.44 0.48 13.26
N GLU A 70 -0.51 0.69 14.57
CA GLU A 70 -0.21 -0.35 15.59
C GLU A 70 -1.09 -1.60 15.43
N CYS A 71 -2.33 -1.43 14.96
CA CYS A 71 -3.25 -2.54 14.68
C CYS A 71 -3.11 -3.15 13.28
N LYS A 72 -2.15 -2.73 12.46
CA LYS A 72 -1.95 -3.18 11.06
C LYS A 72 -3.20 -3.07 10.19
N ARG A 73 -4.07 -2.11 10.49
CA ARG A 73 -5.27 -1.81 9.68
C ARG A 73 -5.07 -0.66 8.71
N LYS A 74 -4.07 0.19 8.96
CA LYS A 74 -3.81 1.39 8.18
C LYS A 74 -2.33 1.52 7.82
N ILE A 75 -2.06 2.08 6.65
CA ILE A 75 -0.74 2.39 6.09
C ILE A 75 -0.66 3.82 5.58
#